data_AF-A0A8J4WDW7-F1
#
_entry.id   AF-A0A8J4WDW7-F1
#
_cell.length_a   1.000
_cell.length_b   1.000
_cell.length_c   1.000
_cell.angle_alpha   90.00
_cell.angle_beta   90.00
_cell.angle_gamma   90.00
#
_symmetry.space_group_name_H-M   'P 1'
#
loop_
_entity.id
_entity.type
_entity.pdbx_description
1 polymer ?
#
loop_
_entity_poly.entity_id
_entity_poly.type
_entity_poly.pdbx_seq_one_letter_code
_entity_poly.pdbx_strand_id
1 'polypeptide(L)'
;MTLLPNWYSGLYVMLERKCIADFKTRVLLSKLHMFFQVVAMLLLSAGGAAAYMTKDAYGKAHFTTTHSWVAGGTATLASLNMLGGLATTFAGKKTSWQWKNPGHRIGGTLAFLGGGYSVVLGVYSGGWGTAQLGDDLQFKVASSVAAAYALLFLKLVTTSVVATTAAVKKTK
;
A
#
# COMPACT_ATOMS: atom_id res chain seq x y z
N MET A 1 7.39 -12.01 -12.76
CA MET A 1 7.17 -11.87 -11.29
C MET A 1 7.47 -10.43 -10.90
N THR A 2 6.51 -9.50 -11.07
CA THR A 2 6.73 -8.04 -10.95
C THR A 2 5.52 -7.31 -10.34
N LEU A 3 4.96 -7.84 -9.25
CA LEU A 3 3.78 -7.24 -8.57
C LEU A 3 4.10 -6.55 -7.23
N LEU A 4 5.36 -6.53 -6.81
CA LEU A 4 5.80 -5.90 -5.54
C LEU A 4 6.24 -4.42 -5.58
N PRO A 5 6.48 -3.68 -6.69
CA PRO A 5 7.07 -2.32 -6.57
C PRO A 5 6.10 -1.16 -6.24
N ASN A 6 4.80 -1.25 -6.54
CA ASN A 6 3.99 -0.03 -6.70
C ASN A 6 3.41 0.55 -5.40
N TRP A 7 2.98 -0.28 -4.45
CA TRP A 7 2.44 0.21 -3.16
C TRP A 7 3.53 0.90 -2.30
N TYR A 8 4.76 0.38 -2.35
CA TYR A 8 5.91 0.96 -1.68
C TYR A 8 6.29 2.32 -2.25
N SER A 9 6.30 2.42 -3.58
CA SER A 9 6.67 3.65 -4.29
C SER A 9 5.72 4.80 -3.96
N GLY A 10 4.41 4.54 -3.86
CA GLY A 10 3.41 5.52 -3.47
C GLY A 10 3.65 6.10 -2.07
N LEU A 11 3.89 5.26 -1.05
CA LEU A 11 4.17 5.77 0.30
C LEU A 11 5.54 6.45 0.37
N TYR A 12 6.55 5.88 -0.30
CA TYR A 12 7.90 6.42 -0.35
C TYR A 12 7.93 7.87 -0.86
N VAL A 13 7.30 8.17 -2.00
CA VAL A 13 7.27 9.54 -2.56
C VAL A 13 6.61 10.54 -1.61
N MET A 14 5.66 10.10 -0.77
CA MET A 14 5.03 10.95 0.23
C MET A 14 5.91 11.19 1.45
N LEU A 15 6.81 10.25 1.77
CA LEU A 15 7.86 10.46 2.78
C LEU A 15 8.92 11.44 2.26
N GLU A 16 9.37 11.29 1.01
CA GLU A 16 10.27 12.25 0.36
C GLU A 16 9.66 13.66 0.34
N ARG A 17 8.37 13.77 0.00
CA ARG A 17 7.64 15.04 -0.01
C ARG A 17 7.69 15.77 1.34
N LYS A 18 7.84 15.08 2.48
CA LYS A 18 7.95 15.73 3.80
C LYS A 18 9.28 16.46 3.98
N CYS A 19 10.33 16.06 3.27
CA CYS A 19 11.67 16.65 3.34
C CYS A 19 11.90 17.78 2.33
N ILE A 20 10.96 17.99 1.40
CA ILE A 20 11.07 18.99 0.33
C ILE A 20 10.24 20.23 0.67
N ALA A 21 10.84 21.42 0.56
CA ALA A 21 10.15 22.70 0.72
C ALA A 21 9.52 23.21 -0.58
N ASP A 22 10.17 23.00 -1.72
CA ASP A 22 9.75 23.52 -3.03
C ASP A 22 8.33 23.07 -3.42
N PHE A 23 7.46 24.04 -3.74
CA PHE A 23 6.06 23.78 -4.02
C PHE A 23 5.87 22.91 -5.27
N LYS A 24 6.59 23.20 -6.36
CA LYS A 24 6.42 22.48 -7.63
C LYS A 24 6.80 21.02 -7.49
N THR A 25 7.93 20.76 -6.83
CA THR A 25 8.41 19.40 -6.53
C THR A 25 7.44 18.66 -5.62
N ARG A 26 6.90 19.32 -4.58
CA ARG A 26 5.89 18.67 -3.73
C ARG A 26 4.61 18.32 -4.49
N VAL A 27 4.19 19.13 -5.46
CA VAL A 27 3.03 18.82 -6.32
C VAL A 27 3.36 17.65 -7.24
N LEU A 28 4.55 17.61 -7.83
CA LEU A 28 5.01 16.48 -8.63
C LEU A 28 4.98 15.17 -7.83
N LEU A 29 5.51 15.18 -6.60
CA LEU A 29 5.49 14.01 -5.71
C LEU A 29 4.07 13.57 -5.35
N SER A 30 3.13 14.50 -5.14
CA SER A 30 1.71 14.16 -4.95
C SER A 30 1.08 13.52 -6.20
N LYS A 31 1.45 13.97 -7.41
CA LYS A 31 0.99 13.35 -8.66
C LYS A 31 1.57 11.97 -8.86
N LEU A 32 2.86 11.78 -8.57
CA LEU A 32 3.52 10.47 -8.59
C LEU A 32 2.89 9.51 -7.58
N HIS A 33 2.53 10.00 -6.38
CA HIS A 33 1.79 9.20 -5.40
C HIS A 33 0.49 8.67 -6.00
N MET A 34 -0.33 9.55 -6.57
CA MET A 34 -1.58 9.16 -7.22
C MET A 34 -1.34 8.16 -8.35
N PHE A 35 -0.35 8.41 -9.22
CA PHE A 35 0.02 7.50 -10.31
C PHE A 35 0.34 6.10 -9.78
N PHE A 36 1.24 5.99 -8.81
CA PHE A 36 1.60 4.69 -8.22
C PHE A 36 0.40 4.00 -7.58
N GLN A 37 -0.49 4.73 -6.91
CA GLN A 37 -1.70 4.15 -6.32
C GLN A 37 -2.69 3.63 -7.36
N VAL A 38 -2.87 4.36 -8.47
CA VAL A 38 -3.73 3.90 -9.58
C VAL A 38 -3.16 2.62 -10.19
N VAL A 39 -1.86 2.57 -10.48
CA VAL A 39 -1.24 1.35 -11.02
C VAL A 39 -1.35 0.21 -10.01
N ALA A 40 -1.12 0.48 -8.74
CA ALA A 40 -1.23 -0.52 -7.68
C ALA A 40 -2.65 -1.10 -7.58
N MET A 41 -3.69 -0.26 -7.71
CA MET A 41 -5.08 -0.71 -7.76
C MET A 41 -5.40 -1.54 -9.00
N LEU A 42 -4.91 -1.16 -10.17
CA LEU A 42 -5.10 -1.94 -11.40
C LEU A 42 -4.48 -3.34 -11.26
N LEU A 43 -3.25 -3.42 -10.72
CA LEU A 43 -2.58 -4.69 -10.48
C LEU A 43 -3.30 -5.54 -9.42
N LEU A 44 -3.81 -4.91 -8.36
CA LEU A 44 -4.60 -5.59 -7.34
C LEU A 44 -5.89 -6.16 -7.94
N SER A 45 -6.61 -5.39 -8.76
CA SER A 45 -7.83 -5.84 -9.44
C SER A 45 -7.54 -7.00 -10.40
N ALA A 46 -6.49 -6.89 -11.22
CA ALA A 46 -6.12 -7.96 -12.14
C ALA A 46 -5.71 -9.25 -11.40
N GLY A 47 -4.90 -9.15 -10.35
CA GLY A 47 -4.51 -10.30 -9.52
C GLY A 47 -5.70 -10.92 -8.79
N GLY A 48 -6.60 -10.09 -8.25
CA GLY A 48 -7.84 -10.54 -7.61
C GLY A 48 -8.78 -11.25 -8.59
N ALA A 49 -8.96 -10.71 -9.80
CA ALA A 49 -9.75 -11.33 -10.84
C ALA A 49 -9.16 -12.68 -11.27
N ALA A 50 -7.84 -12.75 -11.48
CA ALA A 50 -7.16 -14.00 -11.81
C ALA A 50 -7.33 -15.06 -10.72
N ALA A 51 -7.20 -14.67 -9.44
CA ALA A 51 -7.41 -15.58 -8.31
C ALA A 51 -8.86 -16.06 -8.22
N TYR A 52 -9.83 -15.17 -8.47
CA TYR A 52 -11.25 -15.51 -8.52
C TYR A 52 -11.54 -16.51 -9.66
N MET A 53 -11.16 -16.17 -10.89
CA MET A 53 -11.41 -17.00 -12.08
C MET A 53 -10.73 -18.36 -11.98
N THR A 54 -9.53 -18.44 -11.39
CA THR A 54 -8.85 -19.71 -11.16
C THR A 54 -9.65 -20.58 -10.19
N LYS A 55 -10.16 -20.02 -9.09
CA LYS A 55 -10.97 -20.79 -8.15
C LYS A 55 -12.25 -21.31 -8.79
N ASP A 56 -12.93 -20.46 -9.55
CA ASP A 56 -14.14 -20.80 -10.28
C ASP A 56 -13.89 -21.94 -11.29
N ALA A 57 -12.86 -21.81 -12.12
CA ALA A 57 -12.48 -22.81 -13.12
C ALA A 57 -12.13 -24.19 -12.54
N TYR A 58 -11.63 -24.25 -11.29
CA TYR A 58 -11.29 -25.49 -10.59
C TYR A 58 -12.34 -25.89 -9.54
N GLY A 59 -13.51 -25.26 -9.50
CA GLY A 59 -14.59 -25.58 -8.54
C GLY A 59 -14.19 -25.39 -7.07
N LYS A 60 -13.25 -24.49 -6.78
CA LYS A 60 -12.75 -24.23 -5.42
C LYS A 60 -13.55 -23.13 -4.74
N ALA A 61 -13.83 -23.31 -3.45
CA ALA A 61 -14.53 -22.30 -2.66
C ALA A 61 -13.76 -20.97 -2.53
N HIS A 62 -14.51 -19.87 -2.56
CA HIS A 62 -14.00 -18.50 -2.40
C HIS A 62 -14.01 -18.08 -0.93
N PHE A 63 -13.12 -17.15 -0.57
CA PHE A 63 -13.10 -16.54 0.76
C PHE A 63 -13.06 -17.51 1.96
N THR A 64 -12.39 -18.65 1.83
CA THR A 64 -12.30 -19.67 2.89
C THR A 64 -11.03 -19.59 3.75
N THR A 65 -10.08 -18.73 3.40
CA THR A 65 -8.77 -18.64 4.07
C THR A 65 -8.59 -17.31 4.77
N THR A 66 -7.76 -17.27 5.82
CA THR A 66 -7.34 -16.03 6.47
C THR A 66 -6.74 -15.04 5.47
N HIS A 67 -5.90 -15.53 4.55
CA HIS A 67 -5.35 -14.71 3.46
C HIS A 67 -6.46 -14.01 2.67
N SER A 68 -7.48 -14.74 2.21
CA SER A 68 -8.56 -14.15 1.40
C SER A 68 -9.40 -13.12 2.15
N TRP A 69 -9.65 -13.30 3.45
CA TRP A 69 -10.36 -12.32 4.26
C TRP A 69 -9.53 -11.05 4.48
N VAL A 70 -8.25 -11.20 4.85
CA VAL A 70 -7.33 -10.07 5.03
C VAL A 70 -7.10 -9.33 3.72
N ALA A 71 -6.93 -10.05 2.61
CA ALA A 71 -6.78 -9.48 1.28
C ALA A 71 -8.02 -8.67 0.88
N GLY A 72 -9.22 -9.23 1.05
CA GLY A 72 -10.48 -8.54 0.75
C GLY A 72 -10.68 -7.29 1.60
N GLY A 73 -10.48 -7.38 2.92
CA GLY A 73 -10.60 -6.23 3.82
C GLY A 73 -9.59 -5.12 3.49
N THR A 74 -8.34 -5.49 3.22
CA THR A 74 -7.29 -4.54 2.83
C THR A 74 -7.58 -3.89 1.48
N ALA A 75 -8.04 -4.68 0.49
CA ALA A 75 -8.40 -4.16 -0.83
C ALA A 75 -9.56 -3.16 -0.75
N THR A 76 -10.57 -3.44 0.07
CA THR A 76 -11.69 -2.52 0.32
C THR A 76 -11.19 -1.23 0.98
N LEU A 77 -10.41 -1.33 2.05
CA LEU A 77 -9.84 -0.16 2.72
C LEU A 77 -8.98 0.69 1.77
N ALA A 78 -8.12 0.05 0.99
CA ALA A 78 -7.26 0.74 0.02
C ALA A 78 -8.09 1.45 -1.07
N SER A 79 -9.12 0.80 -1.57
CA SER A 79 -10.04 1.37 -2.58
C SER A 79 -10.78 2.59 -2.04
N LEU A 80 -11.36 2.50 -0.85
CA LEU A 80 -12.02 3.62 -0.18
C LEU A 80 -11.04 4.77 0.10
N ASN A 81 -9.82 4.44 0.52
CA ASN A 81 -8.79 5.44 0.79
C ASN A 81 -8.34 6.16 -0.49
N MET A 82 -8.25 5.45 -1.62
CA MET A 82 -7.96 6.02 -2.93
C MET A 82 -9.10 6.93 -3.40
N LEU A 83 -10.35 6.46 -3.34
CA LEU A 83 -11.53 7.23 -3.72
C LEU A 83 -11.65 8.52 -2.89
N GLY A 84 -11.45 8.43 -1.57
CA GLY A 84 -11.42 9.60 -0.69
C GLY A 84 -10.29 10.58 -1.04
N GLY A 85 -9.11 10.06 -1.43
CA GLY A 85 -7.99 10.87 -1.91
C GLY A 85 -8.28 11.59 -3.23
N LEU A 86 -8.91 10.90 -4.18
CA LEU A 86 -9.35 11.46 -5.46
C LEU A 86 -10.43 12.53 -5.25
N ALA A 87 -11.46 12.24 -4.46
CA ALA A 87 -12.50 13.20 -4.12
C ALA A 87 -11.91 14.46 -3.48
N THR A 88 -11.01 14.31 -2.51
CA THR A 88 -10.35 15.47 -1.86
C THR A 88 -9.49 16.27 -2.85
N THR A 89 -8.93 15.62 -3.86
CA THR A 89 -8.06 16.25 -4.88
C THR A 89 -8.86 16.99 -5.95
N PHE A 90 -10.01 16.43 -6.39
CA PHE A 90 -10.70 16.85 -7.61
C PHE A 90 -12.15 17.33 -7.43
N ALA A 91 -12.83 17.05 -6.31
CA ALA A 91 -14.26 17.36 -6.16
C ALA A 91 -14.56 18.86 -5.95
N GLY A 92 -13.55 19.68 -5.67
CA GLY A 92 -13.70 21.13 -5.52
C GLY A 92 -13.65 21.87 -6.86
N LYS A 93 -13.97 23.18 -6.83
CA LYS A 93 -13.88 24.08 -8.00
C LYS A 93 -12.47 24.20 -8.59
N LYS A 94 -11.44 23.87 -7.81
CA LYS A 94 -10.03 23.88 -8.20
C LYS A 94 -9.36 22.61 -7.69
N THR A 95 -8.46 22.04 -8.49
CA THR A 95 -7.67 20.88 -8.08
C THR A 95 -6.74 21.23 -6.91
N SER A 96 -6.72 20.40 -5.87
CA SER A 96 -5.87 20.58 -4.69
C SER A 96 -4.90 19.40 -4.54
N TRP A 97 -3.60 19.67 -4.71
CA TRP A 97 -2.54 18.65 -4.60
C TRP A 97 -1.84 18.59 -3.24
N GLN A 98 -2.18 19.51 -2.32
CA GLN A 98 -1.40 19.78 -1.10
C GLN A 98 -2.25 19.70 0.18
N TRP A 99 -3.37 18.96 0.14
CA TRP A 99 -4.25 18.83 1.29
C TRP A 99 -3.65 17.96 2.42
N LYS A 100 -4.21 18.13 3.62
CA LYS A 100 -3.82 17.41 4.83
C LYS A 100 -5.08 16.77 5.43
N ASN A 101 -5.29 15.48 5.18
CA ASN A 101 -6.40 14.73 5.76
C ASN A 101 -5.83 13.62 6.65
N PRO A 102 -6.11 13.62 7.98
CA PRO A 102 -5.60 12.60 8.89
C PRO A 102 -6.21 11.22 8.60
N GLY A 103 -7.50 11.15 8.26
CA GLY A 103 -8.19 9.91 7.91
C GLY A 103 -7.53 9.20 6.72
N HIS A 104 -7.23 9.94 5.64
CA HIS A 104 -6.54 9.36 4.49
C HIS A 104 -5.13 8.83 4.82
N ARG A 105 -4.42 9.49 5.73
CA ARG A 105 -3.08 9.05 6.16
C ARG A 105 -3.15 7.78 7.00
N ILE A 106 -4.09 7.72 7.93
CA ILE A 106 -4.31 6.55 8.79
C ILE A 106 -4.79 5.38 7.92
N GLY A 107 -5.83 5.59 7.11
CA GLY A 107 -6.35 4.59 6.18
C GLY A 107 -5.29 4.07 5.21
N GLY A 108 -4.50 4.97 4.61
CA GLY A 108 -3.39 4.59 3.73
C GLY A 108 -2.28 3.79 4.44
N THR A 109 -1.98 4.12 5.69
CA THR A 109 -0.98 3.38 6.50
C THR A 109 -1.48 1.98 6.85
N LEU A 110 -2.75 1.86 7.26
CA LEU A 110 -3.37 0.58 7.58
C LEU A 110 -3.49 -0.31 6.34
N ALA A 111 -3.89 0.25 5.18
CA ALA A 111 -3.89 -0.48 3.91
C ALA A 111 -2.49 -0.94 3.50
N PHE A 112 -1.46 -0.12 3.71
CA PHE A 112 -0.07 -0.50 3.48
C PHE A 112 0.34 -1.71 4.34
N LEU A 113 0.14 -1.64 5.67
CA LEU A 113 0.48 -2.73 6.57
C LEU A 113 -0.32 -4.01 6.29
N GLY A 114 -1.63 -3.87 6.07
CA GLY A 114 -2.51 -4.98 5.71
C GLY A 114 -2.11 -5.64 4.40
N GLY A 115 -1.63 -4.85 3.42
CA GLY A 115 -1.15 -5.36 2.14
C GLY A 115 0.10 -6.24 2.31
N GLY A 116 1.08 -5.76 3.07
CA GLY A 116 2.28 -6.55 3.35
C GLY A 116 1.99 -7.84 4.10
N TYR A 117 1.15 -7.76 5.12
CA TYR A 117 0.70 -8.94 5.87
C TYR A 117 -0.07 -9.93 4.98
N SER A 118 -0.96 -9.42 4.12
CA SER A 118 -1.72 -10.25 3.18
C SER A 118 -0.81 -10.99 2.19
N VAL A 119 0.23 -10.35 1.66
CA VAL A 119 1.20 -11.00 0.75
C VAL A 119 1.92 -12.16 1.45
N VAL A 120 2.42 -11.93 2.67
CA VAL A 120 3.09 -12.99 3.45
C VAL A 120 2.13 -14.16 3.69
N LEU A 121 0.89 -13.89 4.12
CA LEU A 121 -0.13 -14.92 4.28
C LEU A 121 -0.43 -15.66 2.97
N GLY A 122 -0.45 -14.96 1.84
CA GLY A 122 -0.75 -15.53 0.53
C GLY A 122 0.27 -16.58 0.09
N VAL A 123 1.56 -16.29 0.35
CA VAL A 123 2.66 -17.23 0.06
C VAL A 123 2.55 -18.50 0.91
N TYR A 124 2.00 -18.43 2.13
CA TYR A 124 1.77 -19.59 3.00
C TYR A 124 0.37 -20.22 2.87
N SER A 125 -0.54 -19.61 2.10
CA SER A 125 -1.93 -20.04 2.05
C SER A 125 -2.08 -21.31 1.20
N GLY A 126 -2.74 -22.32 1.76
CA GLY A 126 -3.14 -23.54 1.04
C GLY A 126 -1.99 -24.33 0.40
N GLY A 127 -0.76 -24.19 0.91
CA GLY A 127 0.43 -24.85 0.36
C GLY A 127 0.89 -24.32 -0.99
N TRP A 128 0.37 -23.17 -1.46
CA TRP A 128 0.74 -22.64 -2.78
C TRP A 128 2.24 -22.33 -2.87
N GLY A 129 2.80 -21.63 -1.87
CA GLY A 129 4.22 -21.23 -1.91
C GLY A 129 5.17 -22.41 -1.92
N THR A 130 4.92 -23.44 -1.12
CA THR A 130 5.74 -24.66 -1.13
C THR A 130 5.60 -25.39 -2.47
N ALA A 131 4.39 -25.51 -3.02
CA ALA A 131 4.15 -26.19 -4.29
C ALA A 131 4.75 -25.47 -5.52
N GLN A 132 4.88 -24.14 -5.48
CA GLN A 132 5.37 -23.36 -6.62
C GLN A 132 6.83 -22.91 -6.50
N LEU A 133 7.32 -22.72 -5.27
CA LEU A 133 8.64 -22.14 -5.01
C LEU A 133 9.56 -23.12 -4.26
N GLY A 134 9.00 -24.09 -3.53
CA GLY A 134 9.73 -24.86 -2.51
C GLY A 134 9.93 -24.06 -1.22
N ASP A 135 10.25 -24.77 -0.13
CA ASP A 135 10.28 -24.21 1.23
C ASP A 135 11.29 -23.07 1.41
N ASP A 136 12.49 -23.22 0.84
CA ASP A 136 13.56 -22.22 0.93
C ASP A 136 13.17 -20.90 0.24
N LEU A 137 12.67 -20.96 -0.99
CA LEU A 137 12.24 -19.76 -1.72
C LEU A 137 10.95 -19.17 -1.13
N GLN A 138 10.04 -19.99 -0.61
CA GLN A 138 8.86 -19.51 0.11
C GLN A 138 9.27 -18.61 1.28
N PHE A 139 10.21 -19.08 2.11
CA PHE A 139 10.74 -18.32 3.24
C PHE A 139 11.45 -17.03 2.79
N LYS A 140 12.29 -17.10 1.75
CA LYS A 140 13.00 -15.92 1.20
C LYS A 140 12.04 -14.87 0.65
N VAL A 141 11.00 -15.28 -0.06
CA VAL A 141 9.96 -14.34 -0.56
C VAL A 141 9.21 -13.72 0.62
N ALA A 142 8.74 -14.52 1.57
CA ALA A 142 8.00 -14.00 2.72
C ALA A 142 8.85 -13.02 3.57
N SER A 143 10.09 -13.39 3.89
CA SER A 143 11.01 -12.57 4.68
C SER A 143 11.43 -11.29 3.96
N SER A 144 11.70 -11.34 2.65
CA SER A 144 12.04 -10.14 1.87
C SER A 144 10.88 -9.15 1.78
N VAL A 145 9.65 -9.64 1.59
CA VAL A 145 8.44 -8.81 1.66
C VAL A 145 8.30 -8.19 3.05
N ALA A 146 8.39 -8.99 4.11
CA ALA A 146 8.28 -8.51 5.48
C ALA A 146 9.33 -7.43 5.80
N ALA A 147 10.59 -7.66 5.40
CA ALA A 147 11.68 -6.71 5.60
C ALA A 147 11.44 -5.39 4.85
N ALA A 148 11.02 -5.45 3.58
CA ALA A 148 10.73 -4.25 2.80
C ALA A 148 9.59 -3.42 3.44
N TYR A 149 8.50 -4.07 3.88
CA TYR A 149 7.39 -3.38 4.55
C TYR A 149 7.84 -2.77 5.89
N ALA A 150 8.63 -3.52 6.68
CA ALA A 150 9.16 -3.07 7.97
C ALA A 150 10.08 -1.86 7.83
N LEU A 151 11.01 -1.87 6.85
CA LEU A 151 11.93 -0.76 6.61
C LEU A 151 11.19 0.52 6.21
N LEU A 152 10.18 0.42 5.34
CA LEU A 152 9.42 1.59 4.94
C LEU A 152 8.49 2.09 6.06
N PHE A 153 7.94 1.19 6.86
CA PHE A 153 7.19 1.56 8.07
C PHE A 153 8.09 2.26 9.10
N LEU A 154 9.32 1.76 9.30
CA LEU A 154 10.31 2.42 10.15
C LEU A 154 10.58 3.85 9.64
N LYS A 155 10.80 4.02 8.33
CA LYS A 155 10.98 5.34 7.71
C LYS A 155 9.76 6.25 7.94
N LEU A 156 8.55 5.72 7.84
CA LEU A 156 7.32 6.47 8.13
C LEU A 156 7.29 6.99 9.57
N VAL A 157 7.61 6.13 10.53
CA VAL A 157 7.62 6.46 11.97
C VAL A 157 8.69 7.50 12.25
N THR A 158 9.94 7.26 11.83
CA THR A 158 11.06 8.18 12.09
C THR A 158 10.83 9.56 11.47
N THR A 159 10.35 9.63 10.22
CA THR A 159 10.03 10.91 9.56
C THR A 159 8.93 11.66 10.29
N SER A 160 7.96 10.95 10.88
CA SER A 160 6.85 11.57 11.62
C SER A 160 7.31 12.09 12.98
N VAL A 161 8.18 11.36 13.69
CA VAL A 161 8.80 11.81 14.95
C VAL A 161 9.63 13.08 14.72
N VAL A 162 10.51 13.10 13.72
CA VAL A 162 11.34 14.26 13.39
C VAL A 162 10.48 15.49 13.08
N ALA A 163 9.40 15.33 12.31
CA ALA A 163 8.48 16.42 11.99
C ALA A 163 7.80 16.99 13.24
N THR A 164 7.40 16.14 14.18
CA THR A 164 6.80 16.56 15.46
C THR A 164 7.81 17.31 16.33
N THR A 165 9.04 16.79 16.48
CA THR A 165 10.09 17.46 17.28
C THR A 165 10.47 18.82 16.70
N ALA A 166 10.57 18.94 15.38
CA ALA A 166 10.87 20.22 14.72
C ALA A 166 9.75 21.25 14.91
N ALA A 167 8.48 20.83 14.93
CA ALA A 167 7.34 21.71 15.19
C ALA A 167 7.37 22.25 16.63
N VAL A 168 7.64 21.41 17.63
CA VAL A 168 7.74 21.82 19.05
C VAL A 168 8.85 22.85 19.27
N LYS A 169 9.99 22.72 18.59
CA LYS A 169 11.10 23.69 18.69
C LYS A 169 10.79 25.07 18.11
N LYS A 170 9.84 25.19 17.18
CA LYS A 170 9.45 26.48 16.56
C LYS A 170 8.40 27.24 17.36
N THR A 171 7.75 26.59 18.31
CA THR A 171 6.68 27.17 19.15
C THR A 171 7.18 27.54 20.56
N LYS A 172 8.46 27.32 20.84
CA LYS A 172 9.18 27.83 22.01
C LYS A 172 10.07 28.98 21.59
#